data_AF-A0A5E7YQM8-F1
#
_entry.id   AF-A0A5E7YQM8-F1
#
_cell.length_a   1.000
_cell.length_b   1.000
_cell.length_c   1.000
_cell.angle_alpha   90.00
_cell.angle_beta   90.00
_cell.angle_gamma   90.00
#
_symmetry.space_group_name_H-M   'P 1'
#
loop_
_entity.id
_entity.type
_entity.pdbx_description
1 polymer ?
#
loop_
_entity_poly.entity_id
_entity_poly.type
_entity_poly.pdbx_seq_one_letter_code
_entity_poly.pdbx_strand_id
1 'polypeptide(L)'
;MTDYSITYVHNSFHIRRYLANQGGVPIGHFSVLTEMIFLLIAPLEQLGYELPERLWPDISSGRFFAGFLREEHGLSLRDLPTYVHKFEDDRKPVLAKAYPEDLLPLFRRYFREVWLPTRAPGYFAERDPAALPYLEVLLQRLAA
;
A
#
# COMPACT_ATOMS: atom_id res chain seq x y z
N MET A 1 16.98 -29.59 -17.63
CA MET A 1 16.54 -28.75 -16.49
C MET A 1 16.11 -27.43 -17.06
N THR A 2 14.84 -27.08 -16.95
CA THR A 2 14.32 -25.80 -17.41
C THR A 2 14.80 -24.73 -16.43
N ASP A 3 15.46 -23.70 -16.95
CA ASP A 3 15.91 -22.58 -16.16
C ASP A 3 14.69 -21.73 -15.78
N TYR A 4 14.31 -21.77 -14.50
CA TYR A 4 13.25 -20.93 -13.92
C TYR A 4 13.83 -19.66 -13.30
N SER A 5 15.02 -19.20 -13.74
CA SER A 5 15.58 -17.96 -13.22
C SER A 5 14.74 -16.77 -13.69
N ILE A 6 13.97 -16.20 -12.77
CA ILE A 6 13.47 -14.85 -12.96
C ILE A 6 14.53 -13.90 -12.41
N THR A 7 15.35 -13.31 -13.29
CA THR A 7 16.28 -12.23 -12.91
C THR A 7 15.52 -10.91 -12.84
N TYR A 8 15.00 -10.58 -11.65
CA TYR A 8 14.60 -9.20 -11.33
C TYR A 8 15.82 -8.46 -10.77
N VAL A 9 16.48 -7.66 -11.61
CA VAL A 9 17.67 -6.88 -11.22
C VAL A 9 17.28 -5.48 -10.70
N HIS A 10 16.04 -5.05 -10.91
CA HIS A 10 15.53 -3.74 -10.49
C HIS A 10 14.40 -3.89 -9.48
N ASN A 11 14.56 -3.24 -8.33
CA ASN A 11 13.49 -3.02 -7.36
C ASN A 11 13.10 -1.55 -7.41
N SER A 12 11.81 -1.25 -7.64
CA SER A 12 11.30 0.11 -7.58
C SER A 12 11.51 0.72 -6.19
N PHE A 13 11.47 2.05 -6.12
CA PHE A 13 11.61 2.77 -4.85
C PHE A 13 10.66 2.26 -3.75
N HIS A 14 9.40 1.98 -4.10
CA HIS A 14 8.42 1.52 -3.14
C HIS A 14 8.68 0.08 -2.68
N ILE A 15 9.16 -0.80 -3.56
CA ILE A 15 9.56 -2.16 -3.20
C ILE A 15 10.77 -2.13 -2.26
N ARG A 16 11.80 -1.32 -2.55
CA ARG A 16 12.94 -1.20 -1.64
C ARG A 16 12.54 -0.63 -0.28
N ARG A 17 11.64 0.37 -0.25
CA ARG A 17 11.04 0.87 0.99
C ARG A 17 10.33 -0.23 1.79
N TYR A 18 9.57 -1.09 1.12
CA TYR A 18 8.95 -2.24 1.76
C TYR A 18 10.00 -3.19 2.36
N LEU A 19 11.02 -3.58 1.58
CA LEU A 19 12.08 -4.49 2.03
C LEU A 19 12.85 -3.94 3.24
N ALA A 20 13.13 -2.63 3.28
CA ALA A 20 13.83 -1.98 4.38
C ALA A 20 13.04 -1.96 5.70
N ASN A 21 11.70 -2.10 5.63
CA ASN A 21 10.81 -1.87 6.77
C ASN A 21 10.05 -3.12 7.23
N GLN A 22 9.87 -4.12 6.37
CA GLN A 22 9.03 -5.29 6.66
C GLN A 22 9.49 -6.06 7.90
N GLY A 23 10.81 -6.15 8.13
CA GLY A 23 11.36 -6.82 9.32
C GLY A 23 11.03 -6.13 10.65
N GLY A 24 10.54 -4.88 10.63
CA GLY A 24 10.08 -4.17 11.83
C GLY A 24 8.63 -4.45 12.20
N VAL A 25 7.82 -5.02 11.30
CA VAL A 25 6.41 -5.29 11.58
C VAL A 25 6.30 -6.47 12.56
N PRO A 26 5.61 -6.32 13.70
CA PRO A 26 5.44 -7.41 14.66
C PRO A 26 4.75 -8.63 14.06
N ILE A 27 5.08 -9.82 14.56
CA ILE A 27 4.39 -11.07 14.20
C ILE A 27 2.88 -10.94 14.53
N GLY A 28 2.02 -11.52 13.68
CA GLY A 28 0.56 -11.42 13.80
C GLY A 28 -0.01 -10.05 13.38
N HIS A 29 0.81 -9.19 12.77
CA HIS A 29 0.40 -7.86 12.31
C HIS A 29 0.82 -7.62 10.86
N PHE A 30 0.14 -6.69 10.20
CA PHE A 30 0.47 -6.18 8.88
C PHE A 30 0.69 -4.67 8.90
N SER A 31 1.42 -4.17 7.90
CA SER A 31 1.51 -2.75 7.59
C SER A 31 0.70 -2.41 6.35
N VAL A 32 0.16 -1.19 6.30
CA VAL A 32 -0.54 -0.72 5.09
C VAL A 32 0.41 -0.71 3.88
N LEU A 33 1.70 -0.39 4.06
CA LEU A 33 2.68 -0.44 2.97
C LEU A 33 2.73 -1.85 2.36
N THR A 34 2.85 -2.89 3.18
CA THR A 34 2.91 -4.29 2.73
C THR A 34 1.70 -4.63 1.85
N GLU A 35 0.50 -4.27 2.30
CA GLU A 35 -0.71 -4.56 1.51
C GLU A 35 -0.80 -3.71 0.24
N MET A 36 -0.33 -2.47 0.27
CA MET A 36 -0.30 -1.61 -0.91
C MET A 36 0.72 -2.08 -1.95
N ILE A 37 1.78 -2.80 -1.56
CA ILE A 37 2.66 -3.50 -2.51
C ILE A 37 1.84 -4.50 -3.32
N PHE A 38 1.06 -5.36 -2.66
CA PHE A 38 0.31 -6.43 -3.32
C PHE A 38 -0.93 -5.92 -4.07
N LEU A 39 -1.65 -4.96 -3.50
CA LEU A 39 -2.95 -4.55 -4.01
C LEU A 39 -2.88 -3.44 -5.06
N LEU A 40 -1.77 -2.69 -5.13
CA LEU A 40 -1.64 -1.53 -6.00
C LEU A 40 -0.33 -1.49 -6.75
N ILE A 41 0.80 -1.46 -6.04
CA ILE A 41 2.11 -1.13 -6.64
C ILE A 41 2.57 -2.23 -7.60
N ALA A 42 2.61 -3.49 -7.14
CA ALA A 42 3.00 -4.61 -8.01
C ALA A 42 2.04 -4.79 -9.21
N PRO A 43 0.71 -4.71 -9.05
CA PRO A 43 -0.21 -4.72 -10.20
C PRO A 43 0.03 -3.58 -11.20
N LEU A 44 0.36 -2.38 -10.73
CA LEU A 44 0.67 -1.24 -11.59
C LEU A 44 2.00 -1.43 -12.33
N GLU A 45 3.03 -1.91 -11.64
CA GLU A 45 4.33 -2.21 -12.25
C GLU A 45 4.22 -3.34 -13.29
N GLN A 46 3.39 -4.36 -13.03
CA GLN A 46 3.06 -5.41 -14.01
C GLN A 46 2.39 -4.86 -15.27
N LEU A 47 1.65 -3.75 -15.16
CA LEU A 47 1.06 -3.06 -16.31
C LEU A 47 2.05 -2.10 -16.99
N GLY A 48 3.27 -1.97 -16.48
CA GLY A 48 4.31 -1.10 -17.03
C GLY A 48 4.39 0.30 -16.41
N TYR A 49 3.69 0.55 -15.29
CA TYR A 49 3.74 1.82 -14.57
C TYR A 49 4.43 1.67 -13.22
N GLU A 50 5.62 2.28 -13.09
CA GLU A 50 6.33 2.43 -11.82
C GLU A 50 5.94 3.75 -11.14
N LEU A 51 5.59 3.69 -9.85
CA LEU A 51 5.22 4.88 -9.10
C LEU A 51 6.45 5.79 -8.86
N PRO A 52 6.32 7.11 -9.06
CA PRO A 52 7.37 8.05 -8.70
C PRO A 52 7.64 8.09 -7.19
N GLU A 53 8.89 8.31 -6.78
CA GLU A 53 9.32 8.33 -5.37
C GLU A 53 8.55 9.33 -4.48
N ARG A 54 8.01 10.39 -5.10
CA ARG A 54 7.22 11.43 -4.44
C ARG A 54 5.76 11.02 -4.17
N LEU A 55 5.33 9.84 -4.61
CA LEU A 55 3.92 9.40 -4.55
C LEU A 55 3.73 8.34 -3.45
N TRP A 56 2.87 8.61 -2.48
CA TRP A 56 2.76 7.79 -1.25
C TRP A 56 1.30 7.35 -1.01
N PRO A 57 0.74 6.52 -1.90
CA PRO A 57 -0.67 6.13 -1.83
C PRO A 57 -1.00 5.33 -0.56
N ASP A 58 -0.01 4.64 0.02
CA ASP A 58 -0.12 3.91 1.28
C ASP A 58 -0.39 4.82 2.47
N ILE A 59 0.22 6.00 2.52
CA ILE A 59 -0.06 7.00 3.56
C ILE A 59 -1.50 7.50 3.43
N SER A 60 -1.96 7.74 2.19
CA SER A 60 -3.35 8.14 1.92
C SER A 60 -4.32 7.04 2.37
N SER A 61 -4.16 5.83 1.84
CA SER A 61 -5.03 4.68 2.16
C SER A 61 -5.04 4.36 3.65
N GLY A 62 -3.88 4.32 4.30
CA GLY A 62 -3.78 4.04 5.73
C GLY A 62 -4.47 5.10 6.60
N ARG A 63 -4.38 6.38 6.23
CA ARG A 63 -5.09 7.45 6.95
C ARG A 63 -6.61 7.31 6.84
N PHE A 64 -7.12 7.04 5.63
CA PHE A 64 -8.56 6.86 5.43
C PHE A 64 -9.06 5.55 6.04
N PHE A 65 -8.28 4.46 5.99
CA PHE A 65 -8.62 3.21 6.66
C PHE A 65 -8.71 3.40 8.18
N ALA A 66 -7.78 4.15 8.77
CA ALA A 66 -7.84 4.48 10.18
C ALA A 66 -9.09 5.30 10.55
N GLY A 67 -9.58 6.15 9.64
CA GLY A 67 -10.88 6.84 9.79
C GLY A 67 -12.04 5.85 9.73
N PHE A 68 -12.07 5.04 8.68
CA PHE A 68 -13.08 4.00 8.45
C PHE A 68 -13.23 3.04 9.64
N LEU A 69 -12.14 2.57 10.25
CA LEU A 69 -12.21 1.72 11.45
C LEU A 69 -12.83 2.43 12.66
N ARG A 70 -12.60 3.73 12.82
CA ARG A 70 -13.19 4.50 13.93
C ARG A 70 -14.66 4.80 13.70
N GLU A 71 -15.00 5.23 12.48
CA GLU A 71 -16.32 5.74 12.11
C GLU A 71 -17.32 4.60 11.91
N GLU A 72 -16.93 3.55 11.18
CA GLU A 72 -17.84 2.47 10.78
C GLU A 72 -17.77 1.24 11.69
N HIS A 73 -16.65 1.04 12.41
CA HIS A 73 -16.43 -0.13 13.25
C HIS A 73 -16.23 0.20 14.74
N GLY A 74 -16.20 1.48 15.12
CA GLY A 74 -16.00 1.90 16.51
C GLY A 74 -14.68 1.45 17.14
N LEU A 75 -13.67 1.09 16.33
CA LEU A 75 -12.41 0.54 16.81
C LEU A 75 -11.44 1.64 17.26
N SER A 76 -10.96 1.54 18.50
CA SER A 76 -9.85 2.35 18.98
C SER A 76 -8.55 1.91 18.30
N LEU A 77 -7.80 2.87 17.77
CA LEU A 77 -6.48 2.63 17.16
C LEU A 77 -5.33 3.14 18.05
N ARG A 78 -5.63 3.48 19.30
CA ARG A 78 -4.66 4.06 20.25
C ARG A 78 -3.62 3.03 20.68
N ASP A 79 -4.07 1.80 20.90
CA ASP A 79 -3.27 0.72 21.50
C ASP A 79 -2.65 -0.21 20.45
N LEU A 80 -2.72 0.17 19.17
CA LEU A 80 -2.05 -0.56 18.11
C LEU A 80 -0.53 -0.49 18.32
N PRO A 81 0.19 -1.62 18.18
CA PRO A 81 1.63 -1.59 18.20
C PRO A 81 2.15 -0.72 17.05
N THR A 82 3.34 -0.17 17.26
CA THR A 82 4.05 0.60 16.24
C THR A 82 5.40 0.01 15.97
N TYR A 83 5.94 0.30 14.78
CA TYR A 83 7.28 -0.06 14.38
C TYR A 83 8.00 1.15 13.80
N VAL A 84 9.34 1.13 13.86
CA VAL A 84 10.17 2.18 13.27
C VAL A 84 10.15 2.03 11.76
N HIS A 85 9.58 3.03 11.08
CA HIS A 85 9.58 3.15 9.63
C HIS A 85 10.73 4.07 9.19
N LYS A 86 11.66 3.53 8.41
CA LYS A 86 12.81 4.22 7.84
C LYS A 86 12.53 4.64 6.40
N PHE A 87 13.10 5.77 6.00
CA PHE A 87 13.11 6.24 4.62
C PHE A 87 14.51 6.04 4.04
N GLU A 88 14.61 5.86 2.71
CA GLU A 88 15.92 5.75 2.04
C GLU A 88 16.66 7.10 1.96
N ASP A 89 15.93 8.20 2.18
CA ASP A 89 16.47 9.56 2.23
C ASP A 89 16.76 10.01 3.67
N ASP A 90 17.20 11.27 3.83
CA ASP A 90 17.60 11.86 5.11
C ASP A 90 16.41 12.20 6.04
N ARG A 91 15.18 11.77 5.73
CA ARG A 91 14.04 12.02 6.63
C ARG A 91 14.17 11.23 7.91
N LYS A 92 13.73 11.87 9.00
CA LYS A 92 13.67 11.22 10.32
C LYS A 92 12.74 10.00 10.26
N PRO A 93 13.15 8.85 10.82
CA PRO A 93 12.27 7.71 10.99
C PRO A 93 11.00 8.06 11.78
N VAL A 94 9.90 7.39 11.47
CA VAL A 94 8.59 7.61 12.11
C VAL A 94 8.07 6.32 12.74
N LEU A 95 7.18 6.44 13.72
CA LEU A 95 6.46 5.29 14.27
C LEU A 95 5.20 5.03 13.45
N ALA A 96 5.21 3.96 12.66
CA ALA A 96 4.08 3.53 11.85
C ALA A 96 3.25 2.48 12.61
N LYS A 97 1.92 2.52 12.45
CA LYS A 97 1.01 1.53 13.06
C LYS A 97 1.15 0.17 12.37
N ALA A 98 1.18 -0.87 13.17
CA ALA A 98 1.00 -2.25 12.74
C ALA A 98 -0.40 -2.71 13.14
N TYR A 99 -1.17 -3.21 12.17
CA TYR A 99 -2.55 -3.63 12.36
C TYR A 99 -2.61 -5.14 12.59
N PRO A 100 -3.41 -5.66 13.52
CA PRO A 100 -3.55 -7.10 13.71
C PRO A 100 -4.07 -7.78 12.43
N GLU A 101 -3.59 -8.99 12.15
CA GLU A 101 -3.96 -9.75 10.94
C GLU A 101 -5.46 -10.05 10.84
N ASP A 102 -6.18 -10.07 11.96
CA ASP A 102 -7.65 -10.19 12.00
C ASP A 102 -8.35 -9.07 11.21
N LEU A 103 -7.71 -7.89 11.07
CA LEU A 103 -8.23 -6.78 10.28
C LEU A 103 -7.87 -6.86 8.79
N LEU A 104 -7.07 -7.85 8.38
CA LEU A 104 -6.60 -7.97 6.99
C LEU A 104 -7.73 -8.18 5.98
N PRO A 105 -8.73 -9.06 6.21
CA PRO A 105 -9.87 -9.20 5.30
C PRO A 105 -10.64 -7.89 5.17
N LEU A 106 -10.77 -7.14 6.26
CA LEU A 106 -11.45 -5.86 6.29
C LEU A 106 -10.65 -4.79 5.53
N PHE A 107 -9.33 -4.71 5.70
CA PHE A 107 -8.48 -3.79 4.95
C PHE A 107 -8.57 -4.05 3.45
N ARG A 108 -8.47 -5.32 3.02
CA ARG A 108 -8.54 -5.68 1.60
C ARG A 108 -9.91 -5.35 0.99
N ARG A 109 -11.00 -5.58 1.74
CA ARG A 109 -12.35 -5.19 1.33
C ARG A 109 -12.46 -3.66 1.20
N TYR A 110 -12.08 -2.94 2.25
CA TYR A 110 -12.02 -1.48 2.27
C TYR A 110 -11.23 -0.92 1.08
N PHE A 111 -10.06 -1.49 0.80
CA PHE A 111 -9.23 -1.05 -0.30
C PHE A 111 -9.97 -1.19 -1.64
N ARG A 112 -10.52 -2.36 -1.94
CA ARG A 112 -11.18 -2.64 -3.23
C ARG A 112 -12.51 -1.93 -3.40
N GLU A 113 -13.31 -1.83 -2.35
CA GLU A 113 -14.69 -1.34 -2.42
C GLU A 113 -14.80 0.16 -2.11
N VAL A 114 -13.84 0.71 -1.36
CA VAL A 114 -13.89 2.12 -0.92
C VAL A 114 -12.72 2.90 -1.50
N TRP A 115 -11.48 2.62 -1.09
CA TRP A 115 -10.37 3.53 -1.39
C TRP A 115 -10.02 3.55 -2.89
N LEU A 116 -9.87 2.38 -3.50
CA LEU A 116 -9.47 2.25 -4.90
C LEU A 116 -10.49 2.89 -5.86
N PRO A 117 -11.81 2.64 -5.79
CA PRO A 117 -12.76 3.26 -6.71
C PRO A 117 -13.08 4.72 -6.39
N THR A 118 -13.05 5.15 -5.12
CA THR A 118 -13.56 6.49 -4.75
C THR A 118 -12.49 7.53 -4.41
N ARG A 119 -11.28 7.09 -4.05
CA ARG A 119 -10.19 7.99 -3.60
C ARG A 119 -8.99 7.96 -4.53
N ALA A 120 -8.61 6.78 -5.03
CA ALA A 120 -7.44 6.66 -5.89
C ALA A 120 -7.52 7.53 -7.15
N PRO A 121 -8.64 7.61 -7.91
CA PRO A 121 -8.68 8.38 -9.16
C PRO A 121 -8.36 9.86 -8.93
N GLY A 122 -8.97 10.49 -7.92
CA GLY A 122 -8.66 11.87 -7.55
C GLY A 122 -7.23 12.05 -7.03
N TYR A 123 -6.75 11.11 -6.22
CA TYR A 123 -5.38 11.15 -5.70
C TYR A 123 -4.32 11.12 -6.81
N PHE A 124 -4.48 10.22 -7.77
CA PHE A 124 -3.57 10.08 -8.92
C PHE A 124 -3.76 11.21 -9.93
N ALA A 125 -4.99 11.62 -10.24
CA ALA A 125 -5.23 12.75 -11.15
C ALA A 125 -4.58 14.05 -10.69
N GLU A 126 -4.46 14.28 -9.38
CA GLU A 126 -3.79 15.46 -8.83
C GLU A 126 -2.25 15.35 -8.85
N ARG A 127 -1.70 14.15 -8.62
CA ARG A 127 -0.26 13.97 -8.30
C ARG A 127 0.56 13.32 -9.41
N ASP A 128 -0.06 12.43 -10.17
CA ASP A 128 0.52 11.77 -11.32
C ASP A 128 -0.56 11.25 -12.30
N PRO A 129 -1.11 12.13 -13.17
CA PRO A 129 -2.13 11.75 -14.14
C PRO A 129 -1.72 10.62 -15.09
N ALA A 130 -0.42 10.37 -15.27
CA ALA A 130 0.09 9.29 -16.12
C ALA A 130 -0.32 7.90 -15.59
N ALA A 131 -0.65 7.78 -14.31
CA ALA A 131 -1.13 6.54 -13.70
C ALA A 131 -2.57 6.17 -14.11
N LEU A 132 -3.38 7.14 -14.55
CA LEU A 132 -4.83 6.98 -14.71
C LEU A 132 -5.23 5.85 -15.67
N PRO A 133 -4.59 5.66 -16.85
CA PRO A 133 -4.91 4.54 -17.73
C PRO A 133 -4.66 3.17 -17.09
N TYR A 134 -3.60 3.04 -16.28
CA TYR A 134 -3.27 1.81 -15.57
C TYR A 134 -4.22 1.55 -14.41
N LEU A 135 -4.62 2.62 -13.71
CA LEU A 135 -5.61 2.57 -12.63
C LEU A 135 -6.98 2.12 -13.15
N GLU A 136 -7.39 2.59 -14.33
CA GLU A 136 -8.62 2.16 -15.00
C GLU A 136 -8.63 0.66 -15.27
N VAL A 137 -7.53 0.08 -15.75
CA VAL A 137 -7.40 -1.37 -15.93
C VAL A 137 -7.58 -2.12 -14.61
N LEU A 138 -7.04 -1.62 -13.50
CA LEU A 138 -7.23 -2.24 -12.19
C LEU A 138 -8.68 -2.16 -11.72
N LEU A 139 -9.37 -1.04 -11.94
CA LEU A 139 -10.78 -0.89 -11.59
C LEU A 139 -11.67 -1.85 -12.39
N GLN A 140 -11.39 -2.01 -13.69
CA GLN A 140 -12.13 -2.95 -14.54
C GLN A 140 -11.97 -4.40 -14.09
N ARG A 141 -10.77 -4.79 -13.62
CA ARG A 141 -10.52 -6.14 -13.07
C ARG A 141 -11.30 -6.44 -11.78
N LEU A 142 -11.76 -5.41 -11.06
CA LEU A 142 -12.58 -5.57 -9.87
C LEU A 142 -14.08 -5.69 -10.17
N ALA A 143 -14.50 -5.24 -11.34
CA ALA A 143 -15.89 -5.28 -11.79
C ALA A 143 -16.26 -6.58 -12.55
N ALA A 144 -15.25 -7.38 -12.92
CA ALA A 144 -15.38 -8.65 -13.64
C ALA A 144 -15.42 -9.85 -12.68
#